data_AF-A0A7S3WTE0-F1
#
_entry.id   AF-A0A7S3WTE0-F1
#
_cell.length_a   1.000
_cell.length_b   1.000
_cell.length_c   1.000
_cell.angle_alpha   90.00
_cell.angle_beta   90.00
_cell.angle_gamma   90.00
#
_symmetry.space_group_name_H-M   'P 1'
#
loop_
_entity.id
_entity.type
_entity.pdbx_description
1 polymer ?
#
loop_
_entity_poly.entity_id
_entity_poly.type
_entity_poly.pdbx_seq_one_letter_code
_entity_poly.pdbx_strand_id
1 'polypeptide(L)'
;RGERAGAAQGGACADDGRRPLASGPAGSSGLSSQELCGAALASVASAVSPSRSGAAASPQGSPAAASASPPLPASRRGPLAEAAASAAASSRCAHAASDPGAVYPTLTLGAPAAHALGFKDGGATAMARKLRACIASREPAERMAAISLAQGYGRRCALLMCHGFAALAASFALVCRTNAERRSAPFFGRLRELGYLFQLETLLSTRGDEWAMLQDTQGVVQMIERVQLMMLPANEDAPDGVALRGGAHMPVLCFAPRELGFRDAARASAAGLKPGVMLRVRPVLLSQGINEEQSVANLMQTHTAEQTALNERALAQLNEFQAAAEALARARGEACFPPELLRQQRELLVRARQLLSSPPDPKNVGLLHATAALTRLLDGGRATLCKSGKDRTAMSITLEHTLLLQRAHGLSEHLASAALTAMRRHGVRRENVRQNTNKRVFAFNWMQQRMLPEAYRPPDGSAKSGAA
;
A
#
# COMPACT_ATOMS: atom_id res chain seq x y z
N ARG A 1 31.88 -2.25 46.18
CA ARG A 1 33.30 -2.02 46.55
C ARG A 1 34.01 -1.74 45.22
N GLY A 2 34.08 -0.49 44.77
CA GLY A 2 35.06 0.51 45.20
C GLY A 2 36.18 0.56 44.15
N GLU A 3 36.07 1.51 43.20
CA GLU A 3 37.08 2.53 42.84
C GLU A 3 38.32 2.05 42.06
N ARG A 4 38.60 2.68 40.90
CA ARG A 4 39.59 3.77 40.80
C ARG A 4 39.73 4.30 39.37
N ALA A 5 39.70 5.63 39.29
CA ALA A 5 40.14 6.44 38.16
C ALA A 5 41.67 6.58 38.14
N GLY A 6 42.24 6.91 36.98
CA GLY A 6 43.61 7.38 36.82
C GLY A 6 43.70 8.33 35.64
N ALA A 7 44.06 9.58 35.91
CA ALA A 7 44.33 10.65 34.96
C ALA A 7 45.82 11.03 35.00
N ALA A 8 46.38 11.44 33.86
CA ALA A 8 47.59 12.28 33.69
C ALA A 8 47.59 12.75 32.21
N GLN A 9 47.48 14.04 31.85
CA GLN A 9 48.50 15.13 31.84
C GLN A 9 49.88 14.63 31.39
N GLY A 10 50.62 15.20 30.44
CA GLY A 10 50.61 16.45 29.68
C GLY A 10 52.08 16.73 29.27
N GLY A 11 52.34 17.29 28.08
CA GLY A 11 53.71 17.65 27.67
C GLY A 11 53.80 18.30 26.29
N ALA A 12 54.11 19.61 26.27
CA ALA A 12 54.52 20.46 25.13
C ALA A 12 55.91 20.04 24.58
N CYS A 13 56.56 20.57 23.54
CA CYS A 13 56.54 21.75 22.66
C CYS A 13 57.49 21.36 21.48
N ALA A 14 57.41 21.84 20.24
CA ALA A 14 58.10 23.05 19.77
C ALA A 14 58.07 23.11 18.22
N ASP A 15 58.27 24.34 17.74
CA ASP A 15 58.10 24.91 16.40
C ASP A 15 59.45 25.02 15.65
N ASP A 16 59.44 24.97 14.31
CA ASP A 16 60.40 25.52 13.32
C ASP A 16 60.19 24.79 11.97
N GLY A 17 60.14 25.38 10.77
CA GLY A 17 60.34 26.74 10.31
C GLY A 17 59.95 26.85 8.82
N ARG A 18 59.65 28.10 8.42
CA ARG A 18 59.25 28.68 7.11
C ARG A 18 60.18 28.29 5.92
N ARG A 19 59.88 28.38 4.61
CA ARG A 19 58.91 29.01 3.65
C ARG A 19 59.40 28.61 2.20
N PRO A 20 58.89 29.14 1.07
CA PRO A 20 57.52 29.43 0.60
C PRO A 20 57.26 28.81 -0.82
N LEU A 21 56.04 28.93 -1.39
CA LEU A 21 55.83 29.35 -2.80
C LEU A 21 54.33 29.42 -3.18
N ALA A 22 54.00 30.56 -3.81
CA ALA A 22 52.94 30.81 -4.81
C ALA A 22 51.45 30.77 -4.41
N SER A 23 50.91 31.98 -4.29
CA SER A 23 49.50 32.38 -4.36
C SER A 23 48.90 32.22 -5.78
N GLY A 24 47.71 31.63 -5.88
CA GLY A 24 46.82 31.61 -7.06
C GLY A 24 45.37 31.32 -6.65
N PRO A 25 44.34 31.84 -7.34
CA PRO A 25 43.14 32.37 -6.68
C PRO A 25 42.09 31.31 -6.33
N ALA A 26 41.44 31.53 -5.19
CA ALA A 26 40.20 30.89 -4.79
C ALA A 26 39.05 31.35 -5.72
N GLY A 27 38.63 30.47 -6.62
CA GLY A 27 37.39 30.59 -7.38
C GLY A 27 36.31 29.76 -6.74
N SER A 28 35.70 30.23 -5.65
CA SER A 28 34.43 29.70 -5.17
C SER A 28 33.31 30.26 -6.05
N SER A 29 33.05 29.65 -7.20
CA SER A 29 31.80 29.85 -7.92
C SER A 29 30.69 29.13 -7.16
N GLY A 30 30.20 29.77 -6.08
CA GLY A 30 28.92 29.38 -5.50
C GLY A 30 27.86 29.50 -6.60
N LEU A 31 27.16 28.39 -6.87
CA LEU A 31 26.02 28.41 -7.77
C LEU A 31 25.07 29.53 -7.33
N SER A 32 24.72 30.40 -8.26
CA SER A 32 23.77 31.47 -7.99
C SER A 32 22.43 30.86 -7.51
N SER A 33 21.65 31.61 -6.73
CA SER A 33 20.33 31.16 -6.29
C SER A 33 19.40 30.76 -7.45
N GLN A 34 19.66 31.26 -8.67
CA GLN A 34 18.96 30.88 -9.89
C GLN A 34 19.39 29.50 -10.43
N GLU A 35 20.67 29.14 -10.33
CA GLU A 35 21.17 27.82 -10.75
C GLU A 35 20.76 26.70 -9.77
N LEU A 36 20.74 27.00 -8.47
CA LEU A 36 20.14 26.12 -7.45
C LEU A 36 18.63 25.94 -7.67
N CYS A 37 17.94 26.99 -8.10
CA CYS A 37 16.52 26.94 -8.45
C CYS A 37 16.29 26.11 -9.72
N GLY A 38 17.15 26.23 -10.73
CA GLY A 38 17.12 25.42 -11.95
C GLY A 38 17.35 23.93 -11.67
N ALA A 39 18.30 23.59 -10.79
CA ALA A 39 18.58 22.21 -10.39
C ALA A 39 17.44 21.59 -9.55
N ALA A 40 16.84 22.35 -8.63
CA ALA A 40 15.68 21.91 -7.85
C ALA A 40 14.45 21.71 -8.75
N LEU A 41 14.20 22.61 -9.71
CA LEU A 41 13.11 22.49 -10.68
C LEU A 41 13.34 21.32 -11.66
N ALA A 42 14.58 21.03 -12.05
CA ALA A 42 14.92 19.89 -12.90
C ALA A 42 14.75 18.54 -12.16
N SER A 43 15.15 18.48 -10.87
CA SER A 43 14.92 17.32 -10.00
C SER A 43 13.42 17.06 -9.79
N VAL A 44 12.63 18.13 -9.59
CA VAL A 44 11.17 18.04 -9.50
C VAL A 44 10.53 17.67 -10.84
N ALA A 45 10.97 18.23 -11.97
CA ALA A 45 10.46 17.89 -13.30
C ALA A 45 10.71 16.42 -13.67
N SER A 46 11.88 15.88 -13.31
CA SER A 46 12.18 14.45 -13.43
C SER A 46 11.30 13.58 -12.53
N ALA A 47 11.02 14.05 -11.30
CA ALA A 47 10.13 13.34 -10.38
C ALA A 47 8.65 13.34 -10.84
N VAL A 48 8.25 14.26 -11.71
CA VAL A 48 6.86 14.63 -12.04
C VAL A 48 6.44 14.19 -13.45
N SER A 49 7.35 13.59 -14.22
CA SER A 49 7.09 13.08 -15.58
C SER A 49 6.30 11.76 -15.56
N PRO A 50 5.23 11.61 -16.37
CA PRO A 50 4.50 10.35 -16.49
C PRO A 50 5.31 9.31 -17.25
N SER A 51 5.28 8.05 -16.80
CA SER A 51 5.70 6.91 -17.60
C SER A 51 4.75 6.75 -18.78
N ARG A 52 5.27 6.80 -20.01
CA ARG A 52 4.50 6.48 -21.23
C ARG A 52 4.15 4.99 -21.23
N SER A 53 2.89 4.65 -20.93
CA SER A 53 2.29 3.34 -21.27
C SER A 53 1.30 3.56 -22.41
N GLY A 54 1.42 2.74 -23.46
CA GLY A 54 0.81 2.93 -24.78
C GLY A 54 -0.72 2.96 -24.78
N ALA A 55 -1.24 3.78 -25.69
CA ALA A 55 -2.65 3.85 -26.02
C ALA A 55 -3.11 2.55 -26.69
N ALA A 56 -4.16 1.93 -26.16
CA ALA A 56 -4.91 0.88 -26.84
C ALA A 56 -6.28 1.44 -27.25
N ALA A 57 -6.58 1.32 -28.54
CA ALA A 57 -7.80 1.80 -29.17
C ALA A 57 -9.02 0.94 -28.81
N SER A 58 -10.16 1.60 -28.58
CA SER A 58 -11.47 0.97 -28.36
C SER A 58 -12.16 0.65 -29.69
N PRO A 59 -12.88 -0.48 -29.82
CA PRO A 59 -13.92 -0.63 -30.82
C PRO A 59 -15.32 -0.42 -30.21
N GLN A 60 -16.14 0.36 -30.92
CA GLN A 60 -17.56 0.55 -30.69
C GLN A 60 -18.37 -0.65 -31.19
N GLY A 61 -19.48 -0.98 -30.50
CA GLY A 61 -20.49 -1.91 -30.99
C GLY A 61 -21.59 -2.16 -29.94
N SER A 62 -22.74 -1.49 -30.11
CA SER A 62 -23.99 -1.81 -29.41
C SER A 62 -24.63 -3.09 -29.97
N PRO A 63 -25.44 -3.83 -29.18
CA PRO A 63 -26.87 -3.76 -29.49
C PRO A 63 -27.84 -3.87 -28.29
N ALA A 64 -29.02 -3.28 -28.56
CA ALA A 64 -30.39 -3.52 -28.13
C ALA A 64 -30.73 -4.27 -26.81
N ALA A 65 -31.65 -3.63 -26.07
CA ALA A 65 -32.31 -4.09 -24.86
C ALA A 65 -33.37 -5.17 -25.12
N ALA A 66 -33.53 -6.07 -24.15
CA ALA A 66 -34.75 -6.83 -23.93
C ALA A 66 -35.05 -6.89 -22.42
N SER A 67 -36.29 -6.59 -22.08
CA SER A 67 -36.86 -6.45 -20.75
C SER A 67 -37.15 -7.81 -20.09
N ALA A 68 -36.90 -7.91 -18.77
CA ALA A 68 -37.46 -8.97 -17.93
C ALA A 68 -37.78 -8.43 -16.53
N SER A 69 -38.98 -8.76 -16.07
CA SER A 69 -39.65 -8.33 -14.83
C SER A 69 -38.96 -8.84 -13.54
N PRO A 70 -39.20 -8.21 -12.37
CA PRO A 70 -38.44 -8.46 -11.15
C PRO A 70 -38.94 -9.69 -10.37
N PRO A 71 -38.07 -10.42 -9.65
CA PRO A 71 -38.51 -11.40 -8.67
C PRO A 71 -38.76 -10.76 -7.29
N LEU A 72 -39.69 -11.38 -6.56
CA LEU A 72 -40.17 -11.07 -5.20
C LEU A 72 -39.07 -11.16 -4.12
N PRO A 73 -39.25 -10.52 -2.94
CA PRO A 73 -38.18 -10.30 -1.98
C PRO A 73 -37.78 -11.59 -1.24
N ALA A 74 -36.49 -11.93 -1.29
CA ALA A 74 -35.90 -12.99 -0.49
C ALA A 74 -35.75 -12.57 0.98
N SER A 75 -35.91 -13.53 1.88
CA SER A 75 -35.74 -13.35 3.33
C SER A 75 -34.35 -12.80 3.68
N ARG A 76 -34.30 -11.88 4.65
CA ARG A 76 -33.07 -11.23 5.12
C ARG A 76 -32.06 -12.27 5.60
N ARG A 77 -30.96 -12.43 4.87
CA ARG A 77 -29.76 -13.16 5.32
C ARG A 77 -28.92 -12.25 6.23
N GLY A 78 -28.11 -12.83 7.11
CA GLY A 78 -27.24 -12.06 8.00
C GLY A 78 -26.13 -11.31 7.24
N PRO A 79 -25.51 -10.27 7.82
CA PRO A 79 -24.50 -9.44 7.16
C PRO A 79 -23.23 -10.19 6.76
N LEU A 80 -22.86 -11.22 7.54
CA LEU A 80 -21.79 -12.14 7.16
C LEU A 80 -22.22 -13.04 6.02
N ALA A 81 -23.48 -13.43 5.93
CA ALA A 81 -24.03 -14.16 4.79
C ALA A 81 -24.03 -13.32 3.52
N GLU A 82 -24.14 -11.99 3.56
CA GLU A 82 -24.01 -11.13 2.37
C GLU A 82 -22.54 -10.92 1.97
N ALA A 83 -21.65 -10.63 2.93
CA ALA A 83 -20.22 -10.56 2.64
C ALA A 83 -19.68 -11.93 2.17
N ALA A 84 -20.15 -13.00 2.78
CA ALA A 84 -19.84 -14.38 2.45
C ALA A 84 -20.60 -14.85 1.22
N ALA A 85 -21.83 -14.45 0.90
CA ALA A 85 -22.54 -14.81 -0.34
C ALA A 85 -22.01 -14.03 -1.53
N SER A 86 -21.64 -12.76 -1.33
CA SER A 86 -20.80 -12.03 -2.26
C SER A 86 -19.53 -12.86 -2.45
N ALA A 87 -18.81 -13.25 -1.40
CA ALA A 87 -17.62 -14.12 -1.51
C ALA A 87 -17.89 -15.56 -2.04
N ALA A 88 -19.09 -16.11 -1.88
CA ALA A 88 -19.47 -17.50 -2.12
C ALA A 88 -20.14 -17.74 -3.47
N ALA A 89 -20.69 -16.69 -4.09
CA ALA A 89 -20.95 -16.66 -5.53
C ALA A 89 -19.65 -16.89 -6.33
N SER A 90 -18.48 -16.77 -5.69
CA SER A 90 -17.15 -17.11 -6.22
C SER A 90 -16.52 -18.37 -5.58
N SER A 91 -17.22 -19.13 -4.71
CA SER A 91 -16.58 -20.15 -3.84
C SER A 91 -17.01 -21.60 -4.03
N ARG A 92 -17.55 -22.00 -5.18
CA ARG A 92 -17.39 -23.40 -5.57
C ARG A 92 -16.02 -23.54 -6.21
N CYS A 93 -14.94 -23.56 -5.42
CA CYS A 93 -13.68 -24.18 -5.81
C CYS A 93 -12.66 -24.31 -4.68
N ALA A 94 -12.27 -25.56 -4.45
CA ALA A 94 -11.37 -26.03 -3.42
C ALA A 94 -9.92 -26.09 -3.95
N HIS A 95 -9.19 -24.99 -3.84
CA HIS A 95 -7.73 -25.02 -4.09
C HIS A 95 -6.89 -24.28 -3.04
N ALA A 96 -7.51 -23.55 -2.12
CA ALA A 96 -6.89 -23.22 -0.84
C ALA A 96 -7.15 -24.30 0.24
N ALA A 97 -8.01 -25.28 -0.04
CA ALA A 97 -8.42 -26.33 0.89
C ALA A 97 -7.38 -27.46 1.09
N SER A 98 -6.16 -27.33 0.58
CA SER A 98 -5.14 -28.40 0.67
C SER A 98 -3.96 -28.10 1.59
N ASP A 99 -3.85 -26.90 2.17
CA ASP A 99 -2.84 -26.61 3.21
C ASP A 99 -3.51 -26.15 4.51
N PRO A 100 -3.82 -27.09 5.43
CA PRO A 100 -4.35 -26.75 6.75
C PRO A 100 -3.42 -25.84 7.58
N GLY A 101 -2.16 -25.64 7.18
CA GLY A 101 -1.18 -24.74 7.79
C GLY A 101 -1.02 -23.38 7.08
N ALA A 102 -1.89 -23.01 6.14
CA ALA A 102 -1.74 -21.78 5.36
C ALA A 102 -1.74 -20.49 6.24
N VAL A 103 -0.57 -19.84 6.37
CA VAL A 103 -0.40 -18.55 7.08
C VAL A 103 -0.52 -17.34 6.14
N TYR A 104 -1.25 -16.29 6.49
CA TYR A 104 -1.46 -15.13 5.61
C TYR A 104 -0.75 -13.87 6.12
N PRO A 105 0.15 -13.26 5.33
CA PRO A 105 0.79 -12.02 5.72
C PRO A 105 -0.26 -10.89 5.76
N THR A 106 -0.18 -10.07 6.79
CA THR A 106 -1.09 -8.95 7.03
C THR A 106 -0.30 -7.72 7.46
N LEU A 107 -0.36 -6.65 6.66
CA LEU A 107 0.23 -5.36 7.01
C LEU A 107 -0.87 -4.32 7.23
N THR A 108 -0.77 -3.57 8.32
CA THR A 108 -1.66 -2.45 8.64
C THR A 108 -0.85 -1.23 8.99
N LEU A 109 -1.27 -0.05 8.53
CA LEU A 109 -0.62 1.20 8.87
C LEU A 109 -1.61 2.37 8.78
N GLY A 110 -1.26 3.50 9.41
CA GLY A 110 -1.88 4.77 9.09
C GLY A 110 -1.58 5.14 7.64
N ALA A 111 -2.55 5.76 6.97
CA ALA A 111 -2.35 6.18 5.59
C ALA A 111 -1.16 7.15 5.51
N PRO A 112 -0.20 6.94 4.59
CA PRO A 112 0.94 7.82 4.43
C PRO A 112 0.49 9.26 4.23
N ALA A 113 0.89 10.15 5.14
CA ALA A 113 0.53 11.56 5.07
C ALA A 113 1.55 12.44 5.81
N ALA A 114 1.78 13.65 5.30
CA ALA A 114 2.67 14.62 5.91
C ALA A 114 1.93 15.54 6.90
N HIS A 115 1.33 14.97 7.95
CA HIS A 115 0.52 15.70 8.93
C HIS A 115 1.23 16.91 9.54
N ALA A 116 2.53 16.81 9.79
CA ALA A 116 3.34 17.89 10.36
C ALA A 116 3.38 19.15 9.47
N LEU A 117 3.08 19.04 8.18
CA LEU A 117 3.06 20.14 7.22
C LEU A 117 1.63 20.69 6.98
N GLY A 118 0.60 20.09 7.59
CA GLY A 118 -0.81 20.41 7.32
C GLY A 118 -1.24 20.10 5.89
N PHE A 119 -2.47 20.50 5.52
CA PHE A 119 -3.07 20.23 4.20
C PHE A 119 -3.67 21.46 3.51
N LYS A 120 -3.24 22.68 3.89
CA LYS A 120 -3.74 23.92 3.28
C LYS A 120 -3.63 23.93 1.75
N ASP A 121 -2.56 23.35 1.22
CA ASP A 121 -2.33 23.22 -0.22
C ASP A 121 -2.88 21.95 -0.87
N GLY A 122 -3.63 21.14 -0.14
CA GLY A 122 -3.94 19.76 -0.49
C GLY A 122 -2.78 18.81 -0.15
N GLY A 123 -2.86 17.56 -0.60
CA GLY A 123 -1.78 16.58 -0.49
C GLY A 123 -0.81 16.64 -1.67
N ALA A 124 0.07 15.64 -1.77
CA ALA A 124 1.15 15.59 -2.75
C ALA A 124 0.67 15.72 -4.20
N THR A 125 -0.36 14.97 -4.62
CA THR A 125 -0.90 15.06 -5.98
C THR A 125 -1.44 16.47 -6.31
N ALA A 126 -2.12 17.11 -5.35
CA ALA A 126 -2.64 18.48 -5.55
C ALA A 126 -1.51 19.50 -5.64
N MET A 127 -0.51 19.42 -4.75
CA MET A 127 0.68 20.28 -4.82
C MET A 127 1.43 20.11 -6.13
N ALA A 128 1.64 18.87 -6.58
CA ALA A 128 2.32 18.60 -7.84
C ALA A 128 1.57 19.23 -9.04
N ARG A 129 0.23 19.13 -9.06
CA ARG A 129 -0.60 19.78 -10.09
C ARG A 129 -0.49 21.31 -10.04
N LYS A 130 -0.60 21.91 -8.84
CA LYS A 130 -0.43 23.35 -8.65
C LYS A 130 0.96 23.82 -9.12
N LEU A 131 2.00 23.08 -8.75
CA LEU A 131 3.37 23.41 -9.10
C LEU A 131 3.60 23.36 -10.62
N ARG A 132 3.08 22.33 -11.31
CA ARG A 132 3.10 22.27 -12.78
C ARG A 132 2.41 23.49 -13.41
N ALA A 133 1.27 23.91 -12.86
CA ALA A 133 0.55 25.08 -13.35
C ALA A 133 1.34 26.39 -13.14
N CYS A 134 1.91 26.60 -11.95
CA CYS A 134 2.73 27.78 -11.66
C CYS A 134 3.99 27.84 -12.55
N ILE A 135 4.63 26.70 -12.81
CA ILE A 135 5.81 26.62 -13.70
C ILE A 135 5.42 26.95 -15.15
N ALA A 136 4.24 26.49 -15.60
CA ALA A 136 3.74 26.78 -16.94
C ALA A 136 3.27 28.23 -17.12
N SER A 137 3.11 28.99 -16.04
CA SER A 137 2.62 30.36 -16.09
C SER A 137 3.63 31.35 -16.66
N ARG A 138 3.10 32.31 -17.41
CA ARG A 138 3.87 33.45 -17.92
C ARG A 138 4.01 34.57 -16.89
N GLU A 139 3.23 34.55 -15.81
CA GLU A 139 3.26 35.59 -14.80
C GLU A 139 4.48 35.46 -13.85
N PRO A 140 5.28 36.53 -13.68
CA PRO A 140 6.44 36.49 -12.79
C PRO A 140 6.11 36.18 -11.33
N ALA A 141 4.96 36.67 -10.84
CA ALA A 141 4.51 36.43 -9.47
C ALA A 141 4.19 34.95 -9.22
N GLU A 142 3.52 34.29 -10.17
CA GLU A 142 3.21 32.86 -10.08
C GLU A 142 4.46 31.98 -10.18
N ARG A 143 5.44 32.36 -11.01
CA ARG A 143 6.75 31.68 -11.04
C ARG A 143 7.52 31.85 -9.74
N MET A 144 7.43 33.02 -9.09
CA MET A 144 8.05 33.24 -7.79
C MET A 144 7.38 32.38 -6.70
N ALA A 145 6.04 32.29 -6.73
CA ALA A 145 5.28 31.42 -5.84
C ALA A 145 5.62 29.92 -6.05
N ALA A 146 5.96 29.52 -7.28
CA ALA A 146 6.39 28.16 -7.59
C ALA A 146 7.60 27.70 -6.76
N ILE A 147 8.52 28.61 -6.42
CA ILE A 147 9.71 28.28 -5.61
C ILE A 147 9.30 27.82 -4.21
N SER A 148 8.46 28.60 -3.53
CA SER A 148 7.97 28.27 -2.19
C SER A 148 7.14 26.98 -2.21
N LEU A 149 6.27 26.82 -3.22
CA LEU A 149 5.47 25.63 -3.41
C LEU A 149 6.34 24.38 -3.68
N ALA A 150 7.40 24.51 -4.47
CA ALA A 150 8.35 23.43 -4.75
C ALA A 150 9.11 22.99 -3.50
N GLN A 151 9.55 23.94 -2.67
CA GLN A 151 10.18 23.62 -1.38
C GLN A 151 9.21 22.88 -0.44
N GLY A 152 7.98 23.36 -0.34
CA GLY A 152 6.92 22.71 0.44
C GLY A 152 6.63 21.28 -0.05
N TYR A 153 6.52 21.11 -1.37
CA TYR A 153 6.32 19.82 -2.02
C TYR A 153 7.50 18.88 -1.77
N GLY A 154 8.74 19.36 -1.88
CA GLY A 154 9.96 18.60 -1.61
C GLY A 154 10.00 18.06 -0.17
N ARG A 155 9.72 18.91 0.84
CA ARG A 155 9.64 18.48 2.25
C ARG A 155 8.55 17.43 2.48
N ARG A 156 7.39 17.60 1.82
CA ARG A 156 6.29 16.62 1.90
C ARG A 156 6.72 15.28 1.30
N CYS A 157 7.30 15.26 0.11
CA CYS A 157 7.85 14.06 -0.52
C CYS A 157 8.91 13.39 0.36
N ALA A 158 9.76 14.19 1.00
CA ALA A 158 10.56 13.88 2.20
C ALA A 158 9.98 12.75 3.07
N LEU A 159 8.90 13.12 3.77
CA LEU A 159 8.20 12.30 4.75
C LEU A 159 7.45 11.13 4.11
N LEU A 160 6.85 11.37 2.95
CA LEU A 160 6.09 10.35 2.23
C LEU A 160 6.98 9.21 1.74
N MET A 161 8.19 9.50 1.27
CA MET A 161 9.17 8.48 0.89
C MET A 161 9.51 7.57 2.07
N CYS A 162 9.74 8.11 3.27
CA CYS A 162 9.99 7.31 4.47
C CYS A 162 8.82 6.37 4.78
N HIS A 163 7.58 6.87 4.76
CA HIS A 163 6.39 6.05 4.99
C HIS A 163 6.24 4.95 3.94
N GLY A 164 6.40 5.31 2.66
CA GLY A 164 6.27 4.39 1.53
C GLY A 164 7.30 3.28 1.52
N PHE A 165 8.57 3.63 1.72
CA PHE A 165 9.67 2.67 1.65
C PHE A 165 9.63 1.71 2.83
N ALA A 166 9.31 2.21 4.04
CA ALA A 166 9.13 1.36 5.21
C ALA A 166 7.96 0.38 5.02
N ALA A 167 6.82 0.84 4.49
CA ALA A 167 5.66 -0.02 4.24
C ALA A 167 5.96 -1.10 3.18
N LEU A 168 6.61 -0.70 2.08
CA LEU A 168 7.03 -1.63 1.02
C LEU A 168 8.03 -2.67 1.55
N ALA A 169 9.05 -2.23 2.30
CA ALA A 169 10.05 -3.11 2.89
C ALA A 169 9.43 -4.12 3.85
N ALA A 170 8.56 -3.65 4.77
CA ALA A 170 7.86 -4.51 5.70
C ALA A 170 6.96 -5.52 4.99
N SER A 171 6.23 -5.08 3.95
CA SER A 171 5.36 -5.95 3.16
C SER A 171 6.15 -7.02 2.42
N PHE A 172 7.22 -6.65 1.72
CA PHE A 172 8.04 -7.59 0.95
C PHE A 172 8.69 -8.63 1.87
N ALA A 173 9.33 -8.18 2.96
CA ALA A 173 9.96 -9.06 3.93
C ALA A 173 8.93 -10.04 4.56
N LEU A 174 7.75 -9.54 4.94
CA LEU A 174 6.69 -10.39 5.51
C LEU A 174 6.18 -11.44 4.51
N VAL A 175 5.91 -11.05 3.26
CA VAL A 175 5.46 -11.99 2.22
C VAL A 175 6.54 -13.02 1.89
N CYS A 176 7.80 -12.60 1.78
CA CYS A 176 8.91 -13.52 1.56
C CYS A 176 9.07 -14.50 2.72
N ARG A 177 9.04 -14.04 3.97
CA ARG A 177 9.13 -14.91 5.16
C ARG A 177 8.04 -15.97 5.16
N THR A 178 6.78 -15.57 4.95
CA THR A 178 5.66 -16.51 4.89
C THR A 178 5.80 -17.54 3.76
N ASN A 179 6.27 -17.13 2.58
CA ASN A 179 6.49 -18.06 1.47
C ASN A 179 7.73 -18.95 1.65
N ALA A 180 8.76 -18.47 2.37
CA ALA A 180 9.93 -19.26 2.73
C ALA A 180 9.56 -20.35 3.75
N GLU A 181 8.73 -20.02 4.75
CA GLU A 181 8.18 -20.97 5.72
C GLU A 181 7.37 -22.07 5.03
N ARG A 182 6.54 -21.70 4.04
CA ARG A 182 5.78 -22.62 3.19
C ARG A 182 6.63 -23.36 2.15
N ARG A 183 7.92 -23.04 2.02
CA ARG A 183 8.82 -23.57 0.99
C ARG A 183 8.29 -23.42 -0.44
N SER A 184 7.62 -22.29 -0.72
CA SER A 184 7.00 -22.00 -2.00
C SER A 184 8.02 -21.58 -3.06
N ALA A 185 8.68 -22.55 -3.69
CA ALA A 185 9.56 -22.30 -4.84
C ALA A 185 8.83 -21.59 -6.01
N PRO A 186 7.55 -21.91 -6.34
CA PRO A 186 6.83 -21.18 -7.37
C PRO A 186 6.68 -19.68 -7.08
N PHE A 187 6.47 -19.26 -5.83
CA PHE A 187 6.41 -17.84 -5.47
C PHE A 187 7.69 -17.09 -5.86
N PHE A 188 8.84 -17.54 -5.36
CA PHE A 188 10.11 -16.86 -5.61
C PHE A 188 10.52 -16.94 -7.09
N GLY A 189 10.27 -18.08 -7.72
CA GLY A 189 10.53 -18.30 -9.14
C GLY A 189 9.71 -17.42 -10.08
N ARG A 190 8.61 -16.79 -9.61
CA ARG A 190 7.76 -15.85 -10.36
C ARG A 190 8.12 -14.38 -10.14
N LEU A 191 8.81 -14.04 -9.04
CA LEU A 191 9.12 -12.65 -8.68
C LEU A 191 9.96 -11.95 -9.74
N ARG A 192 10.87 -12.68 -10.41
CA ARG A 192 11.74 -12.10 -11.44
C ARG A 192 10.94 -11.66 -12.68
N GLU A 193 9.98 -12.47 -13.12
CA GLU A 193 9.22 -12.20 -14.34
C GLU A 193 8.02 -11.29 -14.09
N LEU A 194 7.34 -11.45 -12.94
CA LEU A 194 6.14 -10.69 -12.61
C LEU A 194 6.44 -9.41 -11.85
N GLY A 195 7.51 -9.38 -11.05
CA GLY A 195 7.74 -8.36 -10.04
C GLY A 195 6.91 -8.60 -8.77
N TYR A 196 7.10 -7.74 -7.78
CA TYR A 196 6.35 -7.77 -6.53
C TYR A 196 5.07 -6.94 -6.62
N LEU A 197 3.90 -7.58 -6.64
CA LEU A 197 2.61 -6.90 -6.52
C LEU A 197 2.43 -6.41 -5.08
N PHE A 198 2.15 -5.12 -4.90
CA PHE A 198 1.88 -4.54 -3.59
C PHE A 198 0.60 -3.72 -3.60
N GLN A 199 -0.47 -4.25 -3.02
CA GLN A 199 -1.75 -3.57 -2.91
C GLN A 199 -1.82 -2.74 -1.62
N LEU A 200 -2.05 -1.45 -1.77
CA LEU A 200 -2.44 -0.52 -0.72
C LEU A 200 -3.95 -0.29 -0.82
N GLU A 201 -4.70 -0.81 0.14
CA GLU A 201 -6.13 -0.59 0.29
C GLU A 201 -6.36 0.51 1.32
N THR A 202 -7.06 1.59 0.96
CA THR A 202 -7.34 2.70 1.87
C THR A 202 -8.81 2.92 2.14
N LEU A 203 -9.11 3.07 3.43
CA LEU A 203 -10.44 3.37 3.98
C LEU A 203 -10.65 4.87 4.22
N LEU A 204 -9.81 5.73 3.64
CA LEU A 204 -9.95 7.18 3.71
C LEU A 204 -11.20 7.65 2.98
N SER A 205 -11.90 8.63 3.55
CA SER A 205 -12.99 9.32 2.86
C SER A 205 -12.46 10.30 1.82
N THR A 206 -13.25 10.58 0.79
CA THR A 206 -12.95 11.59 -0.24
C THR A 206 -13.27 13.02 0.19
N ARG A 207 -13.09 13.33 1.49
CA ARG A 207 -13.52 14.59 2.11
C ARG A 207 -12.53 15.08 3.16
N GLY A 208 -12.45 16.41 3.29
CA GLY A 208 -11.62 17.10 4.29
C GLY A 208 -10.15 16.69 4.20
N ASP A 209 -9.49 16.60 5.36
CA ASP A 209 -8.09 16.19 5.44
C ASP A 209 -7.85 14.78 4.87
N GLU A 210 -8.82 13.86 4.96
CA GLU A 210 -8.66 12.50 4.44
C GLU A 210 -8.50 12.47 2.92
N TRP A 211 -9.06 13.45 2.20
CA TRP A 211 -8.80 13.62 0.77
C TRP A 211 -7.35 14.00 0.49
N ALA A 212 -6.80 14.94 1.25
CA ALA A 212 -5.39 15.31 1.13
C ALA A 212 -4.46 14.15 1.51
N MET A 213 -4.81 13.36 2.53
CA MET A 213 -4.09 12.13 2.86
C MET A 213 -4.15 11.09 1.74
N LEU A 214 -5.28 10.99 1.03
CA LEU A 214 -5.40 10.09 -0.13
C LEU A 214 -4.47 10.55 -1.27
N GLN A 215 -4.35 11.87 -1.49
CA GLN A 215 -3.40 12.44 -2.45
C GLN A 215 -1.94 12.21 -2.04
N ASP A 216 -1.63 12.25 -0.74
CA ASP A 216 -0.31 11.88 -0.23
C ASP A 216 -0.02 10.38 -0.48
N THR A 217 -1.01 9.51 -0.24
CA THR A 217 -0.89 8.07 -0.49
C THR A 217 -0.72 7.76 -1.99
N GLN A 218 -1.41 8.50 -2.87
CA GLN A 218 -1.17 8.43 -4.32
C GLN A 218 0.27 8.84 -4.69
N GLY A 219 0.80 9.88 -4.04
CA GLY A 219 2.20 10.29 -4.21
C GLY A 219 3.17 9.18 -3.79
N VAL A 220 2.90 8.51 -2.67
CA VAL A 220 3.69 7.34 -2.23
C VAL A 220 3.67 6.22 -3.27
N VAL A 221 2.51 5.90 -3.84
CA VAL A 221 2.39 4.86 -4.88
C VAL A 221 3.28 5.16 -6.09
N GLN A 222 3.32 6.43 -6.53
CA GLN A 222 4.21 6.86 -7.62
C GLN A 222 5.69 6.77 -7.25
N MET A 223 6.04 7.01 -5.99
CA MET A 223 7.43 6.89 -5.50
C MET A 223 7.88 5.44 -5.43
N ILE A 224 7.06 4.55 -4.85
CA ILE A 224 7.41 3.13 -4.67
C ILE A 224 7.38 2.35 -5.99
N GLU A 225 6.67 2.83 -7.01
CA GLU A 225 6.71 2.27 -8.38
C GLU A 225 8.11 2.33 -9.00
N ARG A 226 8.94 3.29 -8.56
CA ARG A 226 10.32 3.46 -9.03
C ARG A 226 11.35 2.67 -8.22
N VAL A 227 10.94 2.07 -7.09
CA VAL A 227 11.82 1.30 -6.21
C VAL A 227 12.12 -0.05 -6.84
N GLN A 228 13.37 -0.50 -6.71
CA GLN A 228 13.77 -1.88 -6.94
C GLN A 228 13.95 -2.61 -5.60
N LEU A 229 13.63 -3.90 -5.56
CA LEU A 229 13.91 -4.76 -4.43
C LEU A 229 15.05 -5.70 -4.80
N MET A 230 15.97 -5.95 -3.88
CA MET A 230 17.09 -6.86 -4.12
C MET A 230 17.44 -7.62 -2.85
N MET A 231 17.69 -8.92 -2.95
CA MET A 231 18.39 -9.64 -1.89
C MET A 231 19.90 -9.43 -2.02
N LEU A 232 20.55 -9.04 -0.92
CA LEU A 232 22.00 -8.82 -0.88
C LEU A 232 22.77 -10.11 -1.22
N PRO A 233 23.90 -10.01 -1.95
CA PRO A 233 24.83 -11.13 -2.14
C PRO A 233 25.38 -11.67 -0.82
N ALA A 234 25.76 -12.95 -0.78
CA ALA A 234 26.31 -13.59 0.42
C ALA A 234 27.62 -12.97 0.93
N ASN A 235 28.35 -12.29 0.04
CA ASN A 235 29.71 -11.81 0.28
C ASN A 235 29.74 -10.33 0.71
N GLU A 236 28.58 -9.68 0.81
CA GLU A 236 28.48 -8.31 1.29
C GLU A 236 28.10 -8.32 2.78
N ASP A 237 28.77 -7.48 3.57
CA ASP A 237 28.34 -7.20 4.94
C ASP A 237 26.89 -6.71 4.90
N ALA A 238 25.98 -7.58 5.30
CA ALA A 238 24.57 -7.29 5.36
C ALA A 238 24.32 -6.61 6.71
N PRO A 239 24.06 -5.29 6.77
CA PRO A 239 23.60 -4.69 8.01
C PRO A 239 22.32 -5.41 8.45
N ASP A 240 22.13 -5.55 9.76
CA ASP A 240 20.87 -6.07 10.28
C ASP A 240 19.71 -5.22 9.73
N GLY A 241 18.79 -5.86 9.01
CA GLY A 241 17.62 -5.21 8.41
C GLY A 241 17.70 -4.91 6.91
N VAL A 242 17.14 -3.76 6.53
CA VAL A 242 16.93 -3.35 5.14
C VAL A 242 17.76 -2.09 4.85
N ALA A 243 18.64 -2.16 3.86
CA ALA A 243 19.46 -1.03 3.43
C ALA A 243 18.82 -0.33 2.22
N LEU A 244 18.88 1.00 2.19
CA LEU A 244 18.53 1.80 1.02
C LEU A 244 19.81 2.11 0.24
N ARG A 245 19.87 1.68 -1.02
CA ARG A 245 20.96 1.98 -1.96
C ARG A 245 20.42 2.67 -3.21
N GLY A 246 21.33 3.12 -4.09
CA GLY A 246 20.98 3.78 -5.34
C GLY A 246 20.77 5.30 -5.19
N GLY A 247 20.57 5.96 -6.32
CA GLY A 247 20.29 7.40 -6.38
C GLY A 247 18.80 7.72 -6.27
N ALA A 248 18.47 9.01 -6.18
CA ALA A 248 17.08 9.49 -6.05
C ALA A 248 16.14 9.01 -7.18
N HIS A 249 16.67 8.74 -8.37
CA HIS A 249 15.90 8.30 -9.53
C HIS A 249 15.60 6.79 -9.55
N MET A 250 16.41 5.98 -8.87
CA MET A 250 16.27 4.52 -8.84
C MET A 250 16.70 3.98 -7.47
N PRO A 251 15.89 4.22 -6.43
CA PRO A 251 16.14 3.68 -5.10
C PRO A 251 16.04 2.15 -5.11
N VAL A 252 16.93 1.49 -4.36
CA VAL A 252 16.98 0.04 -4.23
C VAL A 252 16.89 -0.33 -2.75
N LEU A 253 15.82 -1.02 -2.38
CA LEU A 253 15.71 -1.64 -1.05
C LEU A 253 16.41 -2.99 -1.08
N CYS A 254 17.47 -3.09 -0.30
CA CYS A 254 18.35 -4.24 -0.23
C CYS A 254 18.11 -5.01 1.07
N PHE A 255 17.81 -6.30 0.95
CA PHE A 255 17.43 -7.14 2.08
C PHE A 255 18.50 -8.19 2.36
N ALA A 256 18.90 -8.34 3.61
CA ALA A 256 19.64 -9.51 4.05
C ALA A 256 18.79 -10.79 3.82
N PRO A 257 19.40 -11.95 3.51
CA PRO A 257 18.65 -13.21 3.37
C PRO A 257 17.76 -13.54 4.58
N ARG A 258 18.23 -13.20 5.80
CA ARG A 258 17.49 -13.41 7.06
C ARG A 258 16.21 -12.58 7.13
N GLU A 259 16.20 -11.36 6.61
CA GLU A 259 15.00 -10.54 6.54
C GLU A 259 13.92 -11.17 5.66
N LEU A 260 14.33 -11.97 4.66
CA LEU A 260 13.43 -12.65 3.74
C LEU A 260 13.06 -14.07 4.19
N GLY A 261 13.47 -14.48 5.39
CA GLY A 261 13.15 -15.79 5.97
C GLY A 261 14.13 -16.91 5.64
N PHE A 262 15.30 -16.58 5.08
CA PHE A 262 16.32 -17.55 4.71
C PHE A 262 17.52 -17.48 5.65
N ARG A 263 18.10 -18.63 6.00
CA ARG A 263 19.30 -18.69 6.83
C ARG A 263 20.52 -18.07 6.14
N ASP A 264 20.58 -18.24 4.82
CA ASP A 264 21.68 -17.82 3.96
C ASP A 264 21.18 -17.59 2.53
N ALA A 265 22.02 -16.98 1.70
CA ALA A 265 21.68 -16.65 0.32
C ALA A 265 21.61 -17.89 -0.60
N ALA A 266 22.29 -19.00 -0.25
CA ALA A 266 22.28 -20.23 -1.03
C ALA A 266 20.90 -20.90 -0.97
N ARG A 267 20.29 -20.96 0.21
CA ARG A 267 18.91 -21.45 0.40
C ARG A 267 17.88 -20.58 -0.31
N ALA A 268 18.04 -19.26 -0.25
CA ALA A 268 17.19 -18.34 -0.99
C ALA A 268 17.30 -18.57 -2.51
N SER A 269 18.52 -18.72 -3.02
CA SER A 269 18.77 -19.01 -4.43
C SER A 269 18.17 -20.36 -4.86
N ALA A 270 18.27 -21.40 -4.02
CA ALA A 270 17.66 -22.70 -4.28
C ALA A 270 16.12 -22.63 -4.34
N ALA A 271 15.51 -21.69 -3.60
CA ALA A 271 14.08 -21.43 -3.67
C ALA A 271 13.68 -20.60 -4.91
N GLY A 272 14.63 -20.04 -5.66
CA GLY A 272 14.39 -19.21 -6.85
C GLY A 272 14.65 -17.71 -6.65
N LEU A 273 14.96 -17.28 -5.42
CA LEU A 273 15.31 -15.88 -5.12
C LEU A 273 16.81 -15.67 -5.26
N LYS A 274 17.25 -15.25 -6.45
CA LYS A 274 18.67 -15.08 -6.75
C LYS A 274 19.22 -13.78 -6.13
N PRO A 275 20.35 -13.82 -5.40
CA PRO A 275 21.02 -12.63 -4.89
C PRO A 275 21.42 -11.68 -6.02
N GLY A 276 21.43 -10.38 -5.77
CA GLY A 276 21.86 -9.37 -6.75
C GLY A 276 20.83 -9.05 -7.84
N VAL A 277 19.74 -9.82 -7.96
CA VAL A 277 18.72 -9.59 -8.98
C VAL A 277 17.77 -8.47 -8.52
N MET A 278 17.62 -7.45 -9.37
CA MET A 278 16.62 -6.39 -9.20
C MET A 278 15.21 -6.93 -9.47
N LEU A 279 14.30 -6.69 -8.54
CA LEU A 279 12.89 -7.01 -8.66
C LEU A 279 12.08 -5.72 -8.73
N ARG A 280 11.29 -5.58 -9.80
CA ARG A 280 10.38 -4.45 -9.98
C ARG A 280 9.23 -4.50 -8.96
N VAL A 281 8.81 -3.35 -8.47
CA VAL A 281 7.60 -3.20 -7.67
C VAL A 281 6.42 -2.87 -8.58
N ARG A 282 5.26 -3.48 -8.36
CA ARG A 282 4.00 -3.19 -9.05
C ARG A 282 2.96 -2.76 -8.02
N PRO A 283 2.95 -1.47 -7.62
CA PRO A 283 2.04 -0.99 -6.60
C PRO A 283 0.64 -0.75 -7.17
N VAL A 284 -0.38 -1.08 -6.38
CA VAL A 284 -1.79 -0.87 -6.71
C VAL A 284 -2.44 -0.14 -5.55
N LEU A 285 -3.13 0.98 -5.83
CA LEU A 285 -3.86 1.74 -4.82
C LEU A 285 -5.37 1.58 -5.05
N LEU A 286 -6.07 1.07 -4.05
CA LEU A 286 -7.52 0.97 -4.06
C LEU A 286 -8.10 1.82 -2.93
N SER A 287 -9.16 2.58 -3.21
CA SER A 287 -9.77 3.52 -2.25
C SER A 287 -11.26 3.28 -2.10
N GLN A 288 -11.71 3.09 -0.87
CA GLN A 288 -13.13 3.14 -0.51
C GLN A 288 -13.28 3.58 0.94
N GLY A 289 -13.75 4.81 1.15
CA GLY A 289 -14.15 5.28 2.47
C GLY A 289 -15.34 4.48 2.99
N ILE A 290 -15.37 4.22 4.30
CA ILE A 290 -16.46 3.46 4.93
C ILE A 290 -17.20 4.25 6.02
N ASN A 291 -16.71 5.41 6.40
CA ASN A 291 -17.19 6.15 7.57
C ASN A 291 -18.25 7.21 7.22
N GLU A 292 -18.68 7.99 8.21
CA GLU A 292 -19.65 9.07 8.08
C GLU A 292 -19.23 10.13 7.05
N GLU A 293 -17.95 10.52 7.03
CA GLU A 293 -17.44 11.49 6.06
C GLU A 293 -17.56 10.99 4.61
N GLN A 294 -17.43 9.68 4.39
CA GLN A 294 -17.71 9.10 3.07
C GLN A 294 -19.20 9.16 2.74
N SER A 295 -20.11 8.95 3.70
CA SER A 295 -21.55 9.10 3.44
C SER A 295 -21.86 10.53 2.98
N VAL A 296 -21.26 11.53 3.65
CA VAL A 296 -21.43 12.93 3.25
C VAL A 296 -20.78 13.20 1.90
N ALA A 297 -19.59 12.66 1.64
CA ALA A 297 -18.93 12.80 0.35
C ALA A 297 -19.76 12.22 -0.80
N ASN A 298 -20.40 11.06 -0.59
CA ASN A 298 -21.32 10.46 -1.57
C ASN A 298 -22.55 11.34 -1.80
N LEU A 299 -23.15 11.85 -0.73
CA LEU A 299 -24.32 12.74 -0.83
C LEU A 299 -23.99 14.03 -1.59
N MET A 300 -22.81 14.59 -1.35
CA MET A 300 -22.32 15.83 -1.95
C MET A 300 -21.51 15.62 -3.24
N GLN A 301 -21.39 14.37 -3.71
CA GLN A 301 -20.55 13.98 -4.86
C GLN A 301 -19.13 14.57 -4.82
N THR A 302 -18.54 14.63 -3.62
CA THR A 302 -17.22 15.23 -3.40
C THR A 302 -16.12 14.22 -3.74
N HIS A 303 -15.36 14.52 -4.79
CA HIS A 303 -14.24 13.73 -5.30
C HIS A 303 -14.56 12.25 -5.59
N THR A 304 -15.83 11.94 -5.86
CA THR A 304 -16.30 10.57 -6.15
C THR A 304 -15.77 10.10 -7.51
N ALA A 305 -15.76 10.97 -8.52
CA ALA A 305 -15.19 10.69 -9.84
C ALA A 305 -13.69 10.37 -9.76
N GLU A 306 -12.93 11.12 -8.97
CA GLU A 306 -11.50 10.87 -8.79
C GLU A 306 -11.21 9.56 -8.03
N GLN A 307 -12.07 9.17 -7.07
CA GLN A 307 -11.99 7.85 -6.44
C GLN A 307 -12.31 6.73 -7.44
N THR A 308 -13.34 6.90 -8.27
CA THR A 308 -13.67 5.94 -9.34
C THR A 308 -12.50 5.78 -10.31
N ALA A 309 -11.94 6.87 -10.84
CA ALA A 309 -10.81 6.83 -11.75
C ALA A 309 -9.56 6.16 -11.13
N LEU A 310 -9.32 6.39 -9.83
CA LEU A 310 -8.26 5.71 -9.08
C LEU A 310 -8.50 4.19 -9.03
N ASN A 311 -9.74 3.77 -8.72
CA ASN A 311 -10.10 2.35 -8.64
C ASN A 311 -10.10 1.67 -10.03
N GLU A 312 -10.49 2.38 -11.09
CA GLU A 312 -10.39 1.90 -12.48
C GLU A 312 -8.94 1.60 -12.86
N ARG A 313 -8.02 2.52 -12.53
CA ARG A 313 -6.58 2.29 -12.71
C ARG A 313 -6.08 1.10 -11.90
N ALA A 314 -6.54 0.95 -10.66
CA ALA A 314 -6.18 -0.18 -9.82
C ALA A 314 -6.60 -1.52 -10.44
N LEU A 315 -7.82 -1.62 -10.98
CA LEU A 315 -8.30 -2.81 -11.66
C LEU A 315 -7.56 -3.08 -12.96
N ALA A 316 -7.19 -2.04 -13.72
CA ALA A 316 -6.37 -2.19 -14.91
C ALA A 316 -5.00 -2.81 -14.56
N GLN A 317 -4.32 -2.29 -13.52
CA GLN A 317 -3.04 -2.82 -13.06
C GLN A 317 -3.13 -4.27 -12.56
N LEU A 318 -4.19 -4.61 -11.82
CA LEU A 318 -4.44 -5.98 -11.37
C LEU A 318 -4.70 -6.92 -12.55
N ASN A 319 -5.46 -6.47 -13.55
CA ASN A 319 -5.70 -7.23 -14.78
C ASN A 319 -4.41 -7.46 -15.57
N GLU A 320 -3.55 -6.45 -15.71
CA GLU A 320 -2.24 -6.60 -16.35
C GLU A 320 -1.34 -7.58 -15.59
N PHE A 321 -1.36 -7.57 -14.26
CA PHE A 321 -0.59 -8.52 -13.46
C PHE A 321 -1.10 -9.95 -13.65
N GLN A 322 -2.42 -10.13 -13.64
CA GLN A 322 -3.05 -11.42 -13.85
C GLN A 322 -2.81 -11.96 -15.26
N ALA A 323 -2.89 -11.12 -16.30
CA ALA A 323 -2.56 -11.52 -17.67
C ALA A 323 -1.09 -11.95 -17.81
N ALA A 324 -0.17 -11.26 -17.12
CA ALA A 324 1.24 -11.67 -17.06
C ALA A 324 1.43 -13.01 -16.33
N ALA A 325 0.67 -13.26 -15.25
CA ALA A 325 0.65 -14.54 -14.55
C ALA A 325 0.19 -15.69 -15.47
N GLU A 326 -0.87 -15.49 -16.26
CA GLU A 326 -1.30 -16.48 -17.24
C GLU A 326 -0.28 -16.73 -18.35
N ALA A 327 0.34 -15.67 -18.87
CA ALA A 327 1.37 -15.80 -19.89
C ALA A 327 2.56 -16.61 -19.36
N LEU A 328 2.94 -16.38 -18.11
CA LEU A 328 4.00 -17.14 -17.44
C LEU A 328 3.61 -18.60 -17.21
N ALA A 329 2.36 -18.89 -16.83
CA ALA A 329 1.85 -20.25 -16.68
C ALA A 329 1.84 -21.00 -18.02
N ARG A 330 1.45 -20.35 -19.12
CA ARG A 330 1.54 -20.92 -20.48
C ARG A 330 2.98 -21.24 -20.88
N ALA A 331 3.93 -20.38 -20.52
CA ALA A 331 5.34 -20.52 -20.89
C ALA A 331 6.11 -21.56 -20.05
N ARG A 332 5.76 -21.76 -18.78
CA ARG A 332 6.48 -22.64 -17.83
C ARG A 332 5.69 -23.85 -17.33
N GLY A 333 4.45 -24.02 -17.80
CA GLY A 333 3.54 -25.07 -17.35
C GLY A 333 2.77 -24.73 -16.07
N GLU A 334 1.83 -25.59 -15.74
CA GLU A 334 0.82 -25.40 -14.69
C GLU A 334 1.39 -25.35 -13.26
N ALA A 335 2.59 -25.87 -13.03
CA ALA A 335 3.24 -25.81 -11.71
C ALA A 335 3.51 -24.37 -11.23
N CYS A 336 3.54 -23.40 -12.15
CA CYS A 336 3.74 -21.97 -11.87
C CYS A 336 2.46 -21.31 -11.35
N PHE A 337 1.32 -21.65 -11.95
CA PHE A 337 -0.02 -21.28 -11.48
C PHE A 337 -0.99 -22.41 -11.87
N PRO A 338 -1.60 -23.09 -10.88
CA PRO A 338 -2.62 -24.09 -11.15
C PRO A 338 -3.78 -23.51 -11.97
N PRO A 339 -4.37 -24.25 -12.93
CA PRO A 339 -5.47 -23.75 -13.76
C PRO A 339 -6.66 -23.22 -12.94
N GLU A 340 -6.95 -23.89 -11.82
CA GLU A 340 -8.00 -23.50 -10.90
C GLU A 340 -7.74 -22.14 -10.23
N LEU A 341 -6.49 -21.87 -9.86
CA LEU A 341 -6.09 -20.59 -9.31
C LEU A 341 -6.27 -19.46 -10.34
N LEU A 342 -5.88 -19.69 -11.60
CA LEU A 342 -6.08 -18.73 -12.69
C LEU A 342 -7.56 -18.47 -12.96
N ARG A 343 -8.41 -19.51 -12.89
CA ARG A 343 -9.86 -19.40 -13.03
C ARG A 343 -10.45 -18.49 -11.95
N GLN A 344 -10.08 -18.69 -10.68
CA GLN A 344 -10.53 -17.86 -9.56
C GLN A 344 -10.07 -16.40 -9.68
N GLN A 345 -8.84 -16.18 -10.12
CA GLN A 345 -8.32 -14.83 -10.37
C GLN A 345 -9.16 -14.09 -11.43
N ARG A 346 -9.52 -14.76 -12.53
CA ARG A 346 -10.39 -14.21 -13.58
C ARG A 346 -11.78 -13.88 -13.05
N GLU A 347 -12.38 -14.77 -12.27
CA GLU A 347 -13.70 -14.56 -11.67
C GLU A 347 -13.72 -13.34 -10.74
N LEU A 348 -12.70 -13.18 -9.91
CA LEU A 348 -12.58 -12.02 -9.03
C LEU A 348 -12.33 -10.72 -9.81
N LEU A 349 -11.58 -10.76 -10.91
CA LEU A 349 -11.42 -9.61 -11.80
C LEU A 349 -12.75 -9.18 -12.44
N VAL A 350 -13.51 -10.14 -13.00
CA VAL A 350 -14.82 -9.88 -13.59
C VAL A 350 -15.75 -9.26 -12.56
N ARG A 351 -15.80 -9.85 -11.36
CA ARG A 351 -16.63 -9.36 -10.27
C ARG A 351 -16.21 -7.97 -9.79
N ALA A 352 -14.91 -7.71 -9.65
CA ALA A 352 -14.42 -6.40 -9.24
C ALA A 352 -14.79 -5.32 -10.26
N ARG A 353 -14.73 -5.62 -11.57
CA ARG A 353 -15.21 -4.73 -12.63
C ARG A 353 -16.72 -4.46 -12.53
N GLN A 354 -17.53 -5.50 -12.35
CA GLN A 354 -18.98 -5.36 -12.18
C GLN A 354 -19.33 -4.47 -10.98
N LEU A 355 -18.65 -4.68 -9.84
CA LEU A 355 -18.83 -3.87 -8.65
C LEU A 355 -18.44 -2.41 -8.88
N LEU A 356 -17.43 -2.12 -9.70
CA LEU A 356 -17.01 -0.75 -9.97
C LEU A 356 -17.94 -0.04 -10.96
N SER A 357 -18.41 -0.73 -12.00
CA SER A 357 -19.29 -0.14 -13.03
C SER A 357 -20.70 0.12 -12.52
N SER A 358 -21.24 -0.76 -11.67
CA SER A 358 -22.60 -0.66 -11.15
C SER A 358 -22.62 -1.06 -9.67
N PRO A 359 -22.11 -0.20 -8.76
CA PRO A 359 -22.04 -0.53 -7.35
C PRO A 359 -23.46 -0.61 -6.74
N PRO A 360 -23.83 -1.73 -6.08
CA PRO A 360 -25.10 -1.83 -5.38
C PRO A 360 -25.09 -1.06 -4.04
N ASP A 361 -23.91 -0.77 -3.50
CA ASP A 361 -23.68 -0.07 -2.24
C ASP A 361 -22.87 1.22 -2.50
N PRO A 362 -23.36 2.40 -2.05
CA PRO A 362 -22.59 3.65 -2.10
C PRO A 362 -21.22 3.59 -1.42
N LYS A 363 -21.04 2.68 -0.46
CA LYS A 363 -19.76 2.34 0.15
C LYS A 363 -19.36 0.95 -0.31
N ASN A 364 -18.85 0.85 -1.53
CA ASN A 364 -18.61 -0.41 -2.23
C ASN A 364 -17.56 -1.32 -1.54
N VAL A 365 -17.90 -1.90 -0.40
CA VAL A 365 -17.06 -2.81 0.37
C VAL A 365 -16.88 -4.14 -0.33
N GLY A 366 -17.78 -4.49 -1.25
CA GLY A 366 -17.62 -5.62 -2.15
C GLY A 366 -16.36 -5.51 -2.99
N LEU A 367 -16.04 -4.30 -3.49
CA LEU A 367 -14.83 -4.05 -4.27
C LEU A 367 -13.56 -4.27 -3.43
N LEU A 368 -13.57 -3.83 -2.17
CA LEU A 368 -12.48 -4.09 -1.22
C LEU A 368 -12.27 -5.61 -1.08
N HIS A 369 -13.34 -6.35 -0.78
CA HIS A 369 -13.24 -7.80 -0.56
C HIS A 369 -12.77 -8.56 -1.81
N ALA A 370 -13.28 -8.20 -3.00
CA ALA A 370 -12.94 -8.87 -4.25
C ALA A 370 -11.46 -8.66 -4.62
N THR A 371 -10.99 -7.41 -4.54
CA THR A 371 -9.60 -7.06 -4.89
C THR A 371 -8.59 -7.53 -3.84
N ALA A 372 -8.97 -7.52 -2.55
CA ALA A 372 -8.18 -8.10 -1.46
C ALA A 372 -7.96 -9.60 -1.64
N ALA A 373 -9.01 -10.33 -2.06
CA ALA A 373 -8.93 -11.75 -2.37
C ALA A 373 -8.09 -12.00 -3.63
N LEU A 374 -8.33 -11.22 -4.69
CA LEU A 374 -7.57 -11.33 -5.94
C LEU A 374 -6.07 -11.13 -5.70
N THR A 375 -5.70 -10.09 -4.96
CA THR A 375 -4.29 -9.80 -4.64
C THR A 375 -3.65 -10.96 -3.89
N ARG A 376 -4.37 -11.63 -2.97
CA ARG A 376 -3.85 -12.82 -2.28
C ARG A 376 -3.68 -14.01 -3.23
N LEU A 377 -4.61 -14.23 -4.15
CA LEU A 377 -4.48 -15.28 -5.17
C LEU A 377 -3.36 -15.00 -6.18
N LEU A 378 -2.93 -13.74 -6.32
CA LEU A 378 -1.77 -13.31 -7.10
C LEU A 378 -0.47 -13.30 -6.28
N ASP A 379 -0.49 -13.80 -5.05
CA ASP A 379 0.63 -13.78 -4.08
C ASP A 379 1.20 -12.36 -3.81
N GLY A 380 0.35 -11.34 -3.94
CA GLY A 380 0.70 -9.96 -3.69
C GLY A 380 0.74 -9.60 -2.20
N GLY A 381 1.55 -8.59 -1.88
CA GLY A 381 1.52 -7.92 -0.59
C GLY A 381 0.23 -7.14 -0.38
N ARG A 382 -0.25 -7.13 0.87
CA ARG A 382 -1.53 -6.54 1.28
C ARG A 382 -1.30 -5.57 2.43
N ALA A 383 -1.55 -4.29 2.19
CA ALA A 383 -1.56 -3.24 3.21
C ALA A 383 -2.96 -2.63 3.34
N THR A 384 -3.54 -2.63 4.54
CA THR A 384 -4.82 -1.97 4.82
C THR A 384 -4.59 -0.68 5.61
N LEU A 385 -5.09 0.42 5.07
CA LEU A 385 -4.87 1.80 5.52
C LEU A 385 -6.17 2.43 5.99
N CYS A 386 -6.09 3.25 7.02
CA CYS A 386 -7.07 4.30 7.28
C CYS A 386 -6.33 5.51 7.85
N LYS A 387 -7.04 6.60 8.22
CA LYS A 387 -6.41 7.83 8.73
C LYS A 387 -5.30 7.58 9.77
N SER A 388 -5.55 6.72 10.76
CA SER A 388 -4.56 6.45 11.82
C SER A 388 -4.16 4.99 11.96
N GLY A 389 -4.66 4.10 11.09
CA GLY A 389 -4.32 2.69 11.13
C GLY A 389 -4.88 1.93 12.35
N LYS A 390 -5.89 2.48 13.05
CA LYS A 390 -6.44 1.94 14.30
C LYS A 390 -7.81 1.29 14.11
N ASP A 391 -8.88 2.06 14.26
CA ASP A 391 -10.26 1.57 14.41
C ASP A 391 -10.83 1.01 13.11
N ARG A 392 -10.90 1.81 12.03
CA ARG A 392 -11.41 1.36 10.72
C ARG A 392 -10.56 0.22 10.14
N THR A 393 -9.24 0.33 10.28
CA THR A 393 -8.30 -0.73 9.90
C THR A 393 -8.54 -2.01 10.71
N ALA A 394 -8.84 -1.92 12.00
CA ALA A 394 -9.20 -3.09 12.80
C ALA A 394 -10.50 -3.75 12.28
N MET A 395 -11.50 -2.96 11.91
CA MET A 395 -12.75 -3.48 11.35
C MET A 395 -12.51 -4.23 10.04
N SER A 396 -11.77 -3.63 9.10
CA SER A 396 -11.42 -4.27 7.82
C SER A 396 -10.60 -5.56 8.03
N ILE A 397 -9.50 -5.48 8.79
CA ILE A 397 -8.58 -6.62 8.88
C ILE A 397 -9.17 -7.82 9.61
N THR A 398 -9.98 -7.58 10.65
CA THR A 398 -10.65 -8.68 11.36
C THR A 398 -11.73 -9.33 10.50
N LEU A 399 -12.45 -8.56 9.69
CA LEU A 399 -13.39 -9.11 8.72
C LEU A 399 -12.66 -9.96 7.68
N GLU A 400 -11.58 -9.43 7.14
CA GLU A 400 -10.78 -10.12 6.14
C GLU A 400 -10.17 -11.43 6.68
N HIS A 401 -9.67 -11.42 7.92
CA HIS A 401 -9.22 -12.63 8.62
C HIS A 401 -10.34 -13.67 8.70
N THR A 402 -11.57 -13.29 9.07
CA THR A 402 -12.69 -14.24 9.08
C THR A 402 -13.04 -14.77 7.70
N LEU A 403 -12.99 -13.93 6.67
CA LEU A 403 -13.22 -14.38 5.29
C LEU A 403 -12.14 -15.34 4.80
N LEU A 404 -10.90 -15.23 5.30
CA LEU A 404 -9.84 -16.21 5.04
C LEU A 404 -10.09 -17.53 5.79
N LEU A 405 -10.46 -17.45 7.07
CA LEU A 405 -10.82 -18.63 7.86
C LEU A 405 -11.97 -19.43 7.22
N GLN A 406 -12.99 -18.75 6.70
CA GLN A 406 -14.08 -19.42 5.98
C GLN A 406 -13.61 -20.05 4.66
N ARG A 407 -12.93 -19.27 3.81
CA ARG A 407 -12.60 -19.69 2.44
C ARG A 407 -11.45 -20.69 2.35
N ALA A 408 -10.45 -20.57 3.22
CA ALA A 408 -9.24 -21.38 3.16
C ALA A 408 -9.19 -22.46 4.25
N HIS A 409 -9.83 -22.24 5.40
CA HIS A 409 -9.77 -23.17 6.54
C HIS A 409 -11.13 -23.81 6.86
N GLY A 410 -12.15 -23.62 6.01
CA GLY A 410 -13.45 -24.29 6.16
C GLY A 410 -14.24 -23.88 7.39
N LEU A 411 -13.95 -22.70 7.99
CA LEU A 411 -14.69 -22.22 9.14
C LEU A 411 -16.16 -22.00 8.78
N SER A 412 -17.08 -22.60 9.53
CA SER A 412 -18.52 -22.41 9.30
C SER A 412 -18.93 -20.95 9.52
N GLU A 413 -20.04 -20.53 8.90
CA GLU A 413 -20.52 -19.15 9.01
C GLU A 413 -20.82 -18.73 10.46
N HIS A 414 -21.45 -19.61 11.24
CA HIS A 414 -21.72 -19.38 12.65
C HIS A 414 -20.41 -19.12 13.43
N LEU A 415 -19.39 -19.96 13.22
CA LEU A 415 -18.10 -19.79 13.88
C LEU A 415 -17.33 -18.57 13.37
N ALA A 416 -17.49 -18.18 12.10
CA ALA A 416 -16.90 -16.97 11.55
C ALA A 416 -17.44 -15.71 12.24
N SER A 417 -18.75 -15.65 12.53
CA SER A 417 -19.35 -14.56 13.29
C SER A 417 -18.80 -14.44 14.71
N ALA A 418 -18.71 -15.58 15.39
CA ALA A 418 -18.10 -15.67 16.72
C ALA A 418 -16.61 -15.24 16.69
N ALA A 419 -15.84 -15.72 15.70
CA ALA A 419 -14.43 -15.36 15.54
C ALA A 419 -14.23 -13.87 15.28
N LEU A 420 -15.07 -13.25 14.42
CA LEU A 420 -15.03 -11.82 14.14
C LEU A 420 -15.26 -11.01 15.42
N THR A 421 -16.30 -11.38 16.16
CA THR A 421 -16.66 -10.74 17.43
C THR A 421 -15.53 -10.89 18.46
N ALA A 422 -14.97 -12.09 18.60
CA ALA A 422 -13.85 -12.35 19.50
C ALA A 422 -12.61 -11.53 19.15
N MET A 423 -12.22 -11.48 17.87
CA MET A 423 -11.09 -10.66 17.40
C MET A 423 -11.30 -9.17 17.67
N ARG A 424 -12.52 -8.66 17.46
CA ARG A 424 -12.84 -7.25 17.71
C ARG A 424 -12.96 -6.92 19.20
N ARG A 425 -13.37 -7.85 20.07
CA ARG A 425 -13.47 -7.59 21.53
C ARG A 425 -12.16 -7.82 22.28
N HIS A 426 -11.41 -8.86 21.90
CA HIS A 426 -10.29 -9.39 22.68
C HIS A 426 -9.00 -9.59 21.86
N GLY A 427 -9.04 -9.43 20.53
CA GLY A 427 -7.90 -9.70 19.67
C GLY A 427 -6.82 -8.59 19.67
N VAL A 428 -5.72 -8.86 18.98
CA VAL A 428 -4.51 -8.01 18.93
C VAL A 428 -4.75 -6.57 18.47
N ARG A 429 -5.82 -6.34 17.68
CA ARG A 429 -6.20 -5.00 17.22
C ARG A 429 -6.72 -4.12 18.36
N ARG A 430 -7.19 -4.70 19.46
CA ARG A 430 -7.56 -3.97 20.68
C ARG A 430 -6.34 -3.44 21.43
N GLU A 431 -5.28 -4.23 21.42
CA GLU A 431 -4.02 -3.84 22.02
C GLU A 431 -3.37 -2.71 21.22
N ASN A 432 -3.47 -2.73 19.88
CA ASN A 432 -3.07 -1.60 19.04
C ASN A 432 -3.80 -0.31 19.43
N VAL A 433 -5.13 -0.36 19.65
CA VAL A 433 -5.90 0.81 20.11
C VAL A 433 -5.45 1.28 21.49
N ARG A 434 -5.19 0.35 22.42
CA ARG A 434 -4.68 0.68 23.75
C ARG A 434 -3.35 1.39 23.68
N GLN A 435 -2.37 0.84 22.96
CA GLN A 435 -1.02 1.44 22.87
C GLN A 435 -1.06 2.85 22.27
N ASN A 436 -2.03 3.14 21.40
CA ASN A 436 -2.15 4.44 20.75
C ASN A 436 -3.04 5.45 21.48
N THR A 437 -3.88 5.02 22.42
CA THR A 437 -4.90 5.89 23.05
C THR A 437 -5.00 5.75 24.56
N ASN A 438 -4.21 4.86 25.15
CA ASN A 438 -4.29 4.39 26.53
C ASN A 438 -5.65 3.79 26.92
N LYS A 439 -6.51 3.49 25.94
CA LYS A 439 -7.85 2.92 26.17
C LYS A 439 -8.06 1.69 25.32
N ARG A 440 -8.56 0.61 25.92
CA ARG A 440 -9.07 -0.56 25.18
C ARG A 440 -10.52 -0.30 24.78
N VAL A 441 -10.80 0.73 23.99
CA VAL A 441 -12.12 0.97 23.37
C VAL A 441 -11.93 1.58 21.98
N PHE A 442 -12.66 1.09 20.98
CA PHE A 442 -12.63 1.72 19.66
C PHE A 442 -13.23 3.12 19.73
N ALA A 443 -12.61 4.07 19.04
CA ALA A 443 -12.93 5.48 19.15
C ALA A 443 -14.12 5.94 18.27
N PHE A 444 -15.12 5.08 18.07
CA PHE A 444 -16.36 5.43 17.38
C PHE A 444 -17.45 5.85 18.37
N ASN A 445 -18.10 6.99 18.14
CA ASN A 445 -19.36 7.31 18.81
C ASN A 445 -20.54 6.53 18.18
N TRP A 446 -21.71 6.57 18.81
CA TRP A 446 -22.89 5.81 18.36
C TRP A 446 -23.30 6.14 16.91
N MET A 447 -23.30 7.42 16.52
CA MET A 447 -23.66 7.83 15.16
C MET A 447 -22.63 7.30 14.15
N GLN A 448 -21.34 7.42 14.46
CA GLN A 448 -20.25 6.90 13.62
C GLN A 448 -20.37 5.39 13.41
N GLN A 449 -20.77 4.63 14.44
CA GLN A 449 -20.98 3.19 14.33
C GLN A 449 -22.14 2.87 13.36
N ARG A 450 -23.27 3.59 13.45
CA ARG A 450 -24.41 3.37 12.56
C ARG A 450 -24.07 3.68 11.10
N MET A 451 -23.19 4.64 10.88
CA MET A 451 -22.75 5.05 9.54
C MET A 451 -21.75 4.07 8.91
N LEU A 452 -21.15 3.15 9.65
CA LEU A 452 -20.33 2.08 9.06
C LEU A 452 -21.22 1.03 8.36
N PRO A 453 -20.75 0.42 7.25
CA PRO A 453 -21.34 -0.79 6.70
C PRO A 453 -21.47 -1.86 7.79
N GLU A 454 -22.53 -2.66 7.74
CA GLU A 454 -22.90 -3.56 8.85
C GLU A 454 -21.76 -4.52 9.23
N ALA A 455 -21.12 -5.17 8.25
CA ALA A 455 -19.99 -6.06 8.47
C ALA A 455 -18.75 -5.36 9.10
N TYR A 456 -18.67 -4.04 9.03
CA TYR A 456 -17.59 -3.22 9.57
C TYR A 456 -17.92 -2.59 10.92
N ARG A 457 -19.10 -2.84 11.50
CA ARG A 457 -19.46 -2.30 12.81
C ARG A 457 -18.71 -3.00 13.95
N PRO A 458 -18.22 -2.27 14.96
CA PRO A 458 -17.67 -2.89 16.15
C PRO A 458 -18.79 -3.62 16.92
N PRO A 459 -18.50 -4.73 17.62
CA PRO A 459 -19.47 -5.37 18.51
C PRO A 459 -19.92 -4.42 19.62
N ASP A 460 -21.15 -4.60 20.10
CA ASP A 460 -21.67 -3.85 21.23
C ASP A 460 -20.73 -3.91 22.44
N GLY A 461 -20.57 -2.78 23.13
CA GLY A 461 -19.68 -2.61 24.27
C GLY A 461 -18.18 -2.54 23.93
N SER A 462 -17.78 -2.65 22.65
CA SER A 462 -16.36 -2.58 22.25
C SER A 462 -15.90 -1.20 21.78
N ALA A 463 -16.84 -0.30 21.49
CA ALA A 463 -16.60 1.10 21.12
C ALA A 463 -17.05 2.06 22.23
N LYS A 464 -16.65 3.33 22.16
CA LYS A 464 -17.09 4.35 23.13
C LYS A 464 -18.62 4.40 23.16
N SER A 465 -19.18 4.23 24.36
CA SER A 465 -20.58 4.57 24.62
C SER A 465 -20.71 6.09 24.54
N GLY A 466 -21.36 6.61 23.49
CA GLY A 466 -21.97 7.93 23.61
C GLY A 466 -23.13 7.79 24.59
N ALA A 467 -23.26 8.73 25.54
CA ALA A 467 -24.56 8.91 26.19
C ALA A 467 -25.60 9.10 25.06
N ALA A 468 -26.62 8.23 25.06
CA ALA A 468 -27.69 8.26 24.07
C ALA A 468 -28.53 9.53 24.21
#